data_AF-A0A0J5QIB2-F1
#
_entry.id   AF-A0A0J5QIB2-F1
#
_cell.length_a   1.000
_cell.length_b   1.000
_cell.length_c   1.000
_cell.angle_alpha   90.00
_cell.angle_beta   90.00
_cell.angle_gamma   90.00
#
_symmetry.space_group_name_H-M   'P 1'
#
loop_
_entity.id
_entity.type
_entity.pdbx_description
1 polymer ?
#
loop_
_entity_poly.entity_id
_entity_poly.type
_entity_poly.pdbx_seq_one_letter_code
_entity_poly.pdbx_strand_id
1 'polypeptide(L)'
;MTKAPNTGLPVAGYRPQTDAAVAQVQINKHLEERVLRVLDDLAADPATDKRWLAIGRTQIEQGFMAANRAVFQPSRIDLPEA
;
A
#
# COMPACT_ATOMS: atom_id res chain seq x y z
N MET A 1 6.34 -9.30 25.16
CA MET A 1 7.52 -8.40 25.09
C MET A 1 7.42 -7.62 23.79
N THR A 2 7.18 -6.32 23.85
CA THR A 2 7.08 -5.47 22.66
C THR A 2 8.49 -5.11 22.21
N LYS A 3 8.90 -5.60 21.04
CA LYS A 3 10.20 -5.29 20.43
C LYS A 3 10.21 -3.82 19.97
N ALA A 4 11.38 -3.18 20.06
CA ALA A 4 11.56 -1.77 19.72
C ALA A 4 11.15 -1.48 18.25
N PRO A 5 10.56 -0.30 17.95
CA PRO A 5 10.12 0.04 16.61
C PRO A 5 11.29 0.07 15.61
N ASN A 6 11.04 -0.35 14.37
CA ASN A 6 12.04 -0.30 13.30
C ASN A 6 12.39 1.16 12.97
N THR A 7 13.64 1.45 12.65
CA THR A 7 14.20 2.82 12.45
C THR A 7 13.60 3.63 11.31
N GLY A 8 12.55 3.14 10.64
CA GLY A 8 11.96 3.75 9.45
C GLY A 8 12.88 3.62 8.23
N LEU A 9 12.33 3.78 7.03
CA LEU A 9 13.15 4.04 5.85
C LEU A 9 13.70 5.46 5.95
N PRO A 10 14.89 5.78 5.39
CA PRO A 10 15.47 7.12 5.42
C PRO A 10 14.74 8.07 4.45
N VAL A 11 13.43 8.20 4.63
CA VAL A 11 12.53 8.99 3.80
C VAL A 11 11.80 9.96 4.72
N ALA A 12 11.92 11.25 4.44
CA ALA A 12 11.28 12.29 5.24
C ALA A 12 9.76 12.05 5.34
N GLY A 13 9.20 12.19 6.54
CA GLY A 13 7.77 11.98 6.82
C GLY A 13 7.37 10.52 7.11
N TYR A 14 8.25 9.54 6.87
CA TYR A 14 8.05 8.19 7.36
C TYR A 14 8.36 8.12 8.86
N ARG A 15 7.44 7.57 9.62
CA ARG A 15 7.60 7.38 11.06
C ARG A 15 8.16 5.99 11.35
N PRO A 16 8.92 5.81 12.43
CA PRO A 16 9.22 4.49 12.98
C PRO A 16 7.91 3.70 13.16
N GLN A 17 7.90 2.44 12.75
CA GLN A 17 6.73 1.57 12.80
C GLN A 17 6.92 0.49 13.84
N THR A 18 5.83 0.12 14.51
CA THR A 18 5.80 -1.07 15.36
C THR A 18 5.87 -2.33 14.50
N ASP A 19 6.38 -3.43 15.06
CA ASP A 19 6.39 -4.71 14.35
C ASP A 19 4.98 -5.19 13.96
N ALA A 20 3.97 -4.87 14.77
CA ALA A 20 2.58 -5.16 14.45
C ALA A 20 2.09 -4.38 13.22
N ALA A 21 2.42 -3.09 13.12
CA ALA A 21 2.09 -2.28 11.95
C ALA A 21 2.80 -2.80 10.69
N VAL A 22 4.08 -3.15 10.79
CA VAL A 22 4.84 -3.75 9.69
C VAL A 22 4.21 -5.07 9.26
N ALA A 23 3.90 -5.97 10.20
CA ALA A 23 3.25 -7.24 9.92
C ALA A 23 1.89 -7.05 9.22
N GLN A 24 1.08 -6.09 9.69
CA GLN A 24 -0.21 -5.79 9.07
C GLN A 24 -0.06 -5.29 7.63
N VAL A 25 0.87 -4.37 7.36
CA VAL A 25 1.11 -3.89 5.99
C VAL A 25 1.67 -5.00 5.09
N GLN A 26 2.49 -5.91 5.61
CA GLN A 26 2.94 -7.08 4.85
C GLN A 26 1.77 -8.00 4.46
N ILE A 27 0.83 -8.23 5.38
CA ILE A 27 -0.41 -8.97 5.07
C ILE A 27 -1.18 -8.27 3.95
N ASN A 28 -1.39 -6.95 4.06
CA ASN A 28 -2.07 -6.17 3.03
C ASN A 28 -1.35 -6.26 1.67
N LYS A 29 -0.02 -6.19 1.65
CA LYS A 29 0.80 -6.33 0.43
C LYS A 29 0.64 -7.69 -0.23
N HIS A 30 0.62 -8.77 0.55
CA HIS A 30 0.38 -10.10 0.00
C HIS A 30 -1.03 -10.26 -0.58
N LEU A 31 -2.04 -9.61 0.02
CA LEU A 31 -3.40 -9.62 -0.50
C LEU A 31 -3.52 -8.78 -1.78
N GLU A 32 -2.92 -7.60 -1.80
CA GLU A 32 -2.84 -6.72 -2.98
C GLU A 32 -2.27 -7.49 -4.18
N GLU A 33 -1.09 -8.08 -4.04
CA GLU A 33 -0.43 -8.84 -5.10
C GLU A 33 -1.29 -9.99 -5.64
N ARG A 34 -1.98 -10.72 -4.76
CA ARG A 34 -2.88 -11.81 -5.19
C ARG A 34 -4.03 -11.28 -6.02
N VAL A 35 -4.62 -10.15 -5.62
CA VAL A 35 -5.71 -9.52 -6.38
C VAL A 35 -5.18 -9.00 -7.72
N LEU A 36 -4.01 -8.35 -7.75
CA LEU A 36 -3.40 -7.85 -8.98
C LEU A 36 -3.15 -8.95 -10.01
N ARG A 37 -2.74 -10.15 -9.58
CA ARG A 37 -2.59 -11.32 -10.47
C ARG A 37 -3.90 -11.75 -11.11
N VAL A 38 -5.02 -11.69 -10.39
CA VAL A 38 -6.35 -11.94 -10.99
C VAL A 38 -6.66 -10.88 -12.05
N LEU A 39 -6.29 -9.61 -11.80
CA LEU A 39 -6.47 -8.54 -12.80
C LEU A 39 -5.53 -8.70 -13.99
N ASP A 40 -4.36 -9.28 -13.82
CA ASP A 40 -3.44 -9.61 -14.92
C ASP A 40 -4.03 -10.71 -15.81
N ASP A 41 -4.64 -11.75 -15.23
CA ASP A 41 -5.33 -12.79 -15.98
C ASP A 41 -6.52 -12.21 -16.80
N LEU A 42 -7.30 -11.31 -16.20
CA LEU A 42 -8.37 -10.57 -16.90
C LEU A 42 -7.80 -9.62 -17.97
N ALA A 43 -6.61 -9.06 -17.75
CA ALA A 43 -5.95 -8.23 -18.74
C ALA A 43 -5.48 -9.04 -19.95
N ALA A 44 -5.12 -10.31 -19.76
CA ALA A 44 -4.71 -11.21 -20.84
C ALA A 44 -5.89 -11.70 -21.70
N ASP A 45 -7.10 -11.81 -21.14
CA ASP A 45 -8.29 -12.27 -21.87
C ASP A 45 -8.82 -11.22 -22.88
N PRO A 46 -8.80 -11.48 -24.21
CA PRO A 46 -9.31 -10.55 -25.21
C PRO A 46 -10.79 -10.17 -25.06
N ALA A 47 -11.60 -11.01 -24.41
CA ALA A 47 -13.04 -10.75 -24.21
C ALA A 47 -13.33 -9.77 -23.06
N THR A 48 -12.36 -9.51 -22.20
CA THR A 48 -12.54 -8.61 -21.04
C THR A 48 -12.63 -7.14 -21.48
N ASP A 49 -13.63 -6.42 -20.96
CA ASP A 49 -13.72 -4.96 -21.13
C ASP A 49 -12.56 -4.25 -20.42
N LYS A 50 -11.63 -3.74 -21.23
CA LYS A 50 -10.39 -3.13 -20.73
C LYS A 50 -10.59 -1.79 -20.04
N ARG A 51 -11.65 -1.05 -20.39
CA ARG A 51 -11.97 0.22 -19.74
C ARG A 51 -12.41 -0.02 -18.30
N TRP A 52 -13.33 -0.96 -18.09
CA TRP A 52 -13.80 -1.29 -16.73
C TRP A 52 -12.72 -1.99 -15.90
N LEU A 53 -11.88 -2.83 -16.52
CA LEU A 53 -10.72 -3.41 -15.84
C LEU A 53 -9.74 -2.34 -15.33
N ALA A 54 -9.43 -1.33 -16.16
CA ALA A 54 -8.53 -0.24 -15.76
C ALA A 54 -9.08 0.57 -14.58
N ILE A 55 -10.39 0.83 -14.55
CA ILE A 55 -11.07 1.49 -13.43
C ILE A 55 -10.94 0.64 -12.16
N GLY A 56 -11.26 -0.65 -12.25
CA GLY A 56 -11.17 -1.58 -11.13
C GLY A 56 -9.76 -1.68 -10.56
N ARG A 57 -8.75 -1.83 -11.42
CA ARG A 57 -7.33 -1.85 -11.01
C ARG A 57 -6.95 -0.59 -10.23
N THR A 58 -7.27 0.58 -10.78
CA THR A 58 -6.95 1.87 -10.15
C THR A 58 -7.57 1.97 -8.76
N GLN A 59 -8.84 1.59 -8.61
CA GLN A 59 -9.54 1.65 -7.33
C GLN A 59 -8.98 0.66 -6.30
N ILE A 60 -8.59 -0.54 -6.75
CA ILE A 60 -7.98 -1.55 -5.89
C ILE A 60 -6.61 -1.08 -5.38
N GLU A 61 -5.74 -0.60 -6.27
CA GLU A 61 -4.42 -0.07 -5.91
C GLU A 61 -4.55 1.15 -4.97
N GLN A 62 -5.48 2.06 -5.25
CA GLN A 62 -5.78 3.18 -4.36
C GLN A 62 -6.31 2.71 -3.00
N GLY A 63 -7.17 1.69 -2.98
CA GLY A 63 -7.72 1.11 -1.75
C GLY A 63 -6.63 0.52 -0.85
N PHE A 64 -5.73 -0.29 -1.40
CA PHE A 64 -4.61 -0.85 -0.65
C PHE A 64 -3.62 0.23 -0.20
N MET A 65 -3.36 1.23 -1.04
CA MET A 65 -2.55 2.39 -0.66
C MET A 65 -3.17 3.14 0.53
N ALA A 66 -4.47 3.44 0.49
CA ALA A 66 -5.19 4.12 1.57
C ALA A 66 -5.18 3.29 2.87
N ALA A 67 -5.42 1.98 2.77
CA ALA A 67 -5.38 1.07 3.91
C ALA A 67 -3.99 1.03 4.56
N ASN A 68 -2.93 0.93 3.77
CA ASN A 68 -1.55 0.94 4.27
C ASN A 68 -1.19 2.28 4.93
N ARG A 69 -1.65 3.41 4.36
CA ARG A 69 -1.47 4.74 4.96
C ARG A 69 -2.24 4.90 6.27
N ALA A 70 -3.41 4.27 6.41
CA ALA A 70 -4.16 4.27 7.66
C ALA A 70 -3.40 3.54 8.80
N VAL A 71 -2.60 2.54 8.46
CA VAL A 71 -1.72 1.82 9.41
C VAL A 71 -0.45 2.61 9.69
N PHE A 72 0.29 3.03 8.65
CA PHE A 72 1.61 3.66 8.81
C PHE A 72 1.57 5.14 9.20
N GLN A 73 0.47 5.85 8.94
CA GLN A 73 0.21 7.22 9.40
C GLN A 73 1.41 8.18 9.19
N PRO A 74 1.87 8.40 7.95
CA PRO A 74 2.99 9.30 7.69
C PRO A 74 2.68 10.75 8.14
N SER A 75 3.69 11.47 8.60
CA SER A 75 3.59 12.89 8.99
C SER A 75 3.89 13.83 7.83
N ARG A 76 3.36 15.06 7.92
CA ARG A 76 3.91 16.19 7.16
C ARG A 76 5.34 16.45 7.63
N ILE A 77 6.18 16.91 6.71
CA ILE A 77 7.54 17.35 7.00
C ILE A 77 7.53 18.86 7.19
N ASP A 78 8.42 19.35 8.04
CA ASP A 78 8.66 20.78 8.18
C ASP A 78 9.56 21.24 7.02
N LEU A 79 9.19 22.35 6.41
CA LEU A 79 9.94 22.97 5.32
C LEU A 79 10.62 24.24 5.86
N PRO A 80 11.88 24.51 5.50
CA PRO A 80 12.58 25.71 5.97
C PRO A 80 11.97 27.03 5.47
N GLU A 81 11.17 26.99 4.40
CA GLU A 81 10.48 28.14 3.82
C GLU A 81 9.09 28.43 4.41
N ALA A 82 8.61 27.61 5.36
CA ALA A 82 7.28 27.72 5.96
C ALA A 82 7.25 28.61 7.23
#